data_AF-A0A8S9H6L8-F1
#
_entry.id   AF-A0A8S9H6L8-F1
#
_cell.length_a   1.000
_cell.length_b   1.000
_cell.length_c   1.000
_cell.angle_alpha   90.00
_cell.angle_beta   90.00
_cell.angle_gamma   90.00
#
_symmetry.space_group_name_H-M   'P 1'
#
loop_
_entity.id
_entity.type
_entity.pdbx_description
1 polymer ?
#
loop_
_entity_poly.entity_id
_entity_poly.type
_entity_poly.pdbx_seq_one_letter_code
_entity_poly.pdbx_strand_id
1 'polypeptide(L)'
;MRSFICLSLILLPLVYNVEGLKIEPSPWKPIRNVQLGSYVEIGRFAIEEHNKQSKEILAFVKNVRGKEQYDNGLRYALIIATRNSDGVAKNYEAVVFERHVMQDRVLESFKEI
;
A
#
# COMPACT_ATOMS: atom_id res chain seq x y z
N MET A 1 16.48 -66.01 9.91
CA MET A 1 15.67 -64.98 9.22
C MET A 1 14.99 -64.09 10.26
N ARG A 2 15.59 -62.98 10.70
CA ARG A 2 14.89 -61.86 11.36
C ARG A 2 15.73 -60.60 11.14
N SER A 3 15.61 -60.02 9.95
CA SER A 3 16.21 -58.72 9.63
C SER A 3 15.28 -57.64 10.16
N PHE A 4 15.79 -56.81 11.06
CA PHE A 4 15.15 -55.57 11.49
C PHE A 4 15.22 -54.56 10.35
N ILE A 5 14.09 -54.07 9.86
CA ILE A 5 14.01 -52.74 9.24
C ILE A 5 12.71 -52.10 9.71
N CYS A 6 12.85 -51.14 10.62
CA CYS A 6 11.82 -50.21 11.04
C CYS A 6 11.32 -49.44 9.80
N LEU A 7 10.22 -49.91 9.20
CA LEU A 7 9.47 -49.19 8.16
C LEU A 7 8.74 -47.95 8.70
N SER A 8 8.92 -47.61 9.98
CA SER A 8 8.28 -46.47 10.64
C SER A 8 8.91 -45.11 10.31
N LEU A 9 10.00 -45.04 9.54
CA LEU A 9 10.62 -43.78 9.12
C LEU A 9 10.04 -43.16 7.84
N ILE A 10 8.97 -43.74 7.26
CA ILE A 10 8.26 -43.11 6.13
C ILE A 10 7.25 -42.05 6.62
N LEU A 11 7.25 -41.74 7.93
CA LEU A 11 6.53 -40.60 8.48
C LEU A 11 7.38 -39.33 8.42
N LEU A 12 7.60 -38.84 7.21
CA LEU A 12 7.73 -37.40 7.01
C LEU A 12 6.63 -37.03 6.03
N PRO A 13 5.53 -36.39 6.47
CA PRO A 13 4.73 -35.65 5.51
C PRO A 13 5.70 -34.67 4.85
N LEU A 14 5.80 -34.72 3.53
CA LEU A 14 6.28 -33.59 2.75
C LEU A 14 5.36 -32.43 3.11
N VAL A 15 5.69 -31.72 4.18
CA VAL A 15 5.22 -30.37 4.40
C VAL A 15 5.99 -29.58 3.35
N TYR A 16 5.47 -29.61 2.12
CA TYR A 16 5.85 -28.64 1.12
C TYR A 16 5.44 -27.30 1.72
N ASN A 17 6.39 -26.65 2.37
CA ASN A 17 6.30 -25.23 2.64
C ASN A 17 6.24 -24.61 1.25
N VAL A 18 5.03 -24.34 0.76
CA VAL A 18 4.82 -23.33 -0.26
C VAL A 18 5.15 -22.03 0.45
N GLU A 19 6.44 -21.72 0.60
CA GLU A 19 6.82 -20.33 0.80
C GLU A 19 6.38 -19.64 -0.48
N GLY A 20 5.16 -19.07 -0.45
CA GLY A 20 4.64 -18.28 -1.54
C GLY A 20 5.73 -17.30 -1.96
N LEU A 21 5.95 -17.22 -3.28
CA LEU A 21 7.03 -16.44 -3.88
C LEU A 21 7.12 -15.07 -3.18
N LYS A 22 8.16 -14.85 -2.36
CA LYS A 22 8.40 -13.55 -1.73
C LYS A 22 8.76 -12.59 -2.83
N ILE A 23 7.80 -11.75 -3.24
CA ILE A 23 8.06 -10.65 -4.16
C ILE A 23 8.71 -9.56 -3.31
N GLU A 24 10.01 -9.37 -3.51
CA GLU A 24 10.70 -8.22 -2.92
C GLU A 24 10.15 -6.93 -3.55
N PRO A 25 9.74 -5.93 -2.76
CA PRO A 25 9.26 -4.67 -3.29
C PRO A 25 10.32 -3.99 -4.17
N SER A 26 9.92 -3.46 -5.32
CA SER A 26 10.83 -2.69 -6.19
C SER A 26 11.37 -1.45 -5.47
N PRO A 27 12.51 -0.86 -5.85
CA PRO A 27 12.87 0.46 -5.33
C PRO A 27 11.77 1.50 -5.61
N TRP A 28 11.60 2.46 -4.69
CA TRP A 28 10.71 3.60 -4.91
C TRP A 28 11.18 4.43 -6.09
N LYS A 29 10.25 4.82 -6.97
CA LYS A 29 10.52 5.65 -8.14
C LYS A 29 9.71 6.94 -8.07
N PRO A 30 10.30 8.10 -8.40
CA PRO A 30 9.56 9.36 -8.41
C PRO A 30 8.49 9.37 -9.51
N ILE A 31 7.30 9.88 -9.19
CA ILE A 31 6.22 10.08 -10.15
C ILE A 31 6.49 11.40 -10.89
N ARG A 32 6.64 11.34 -12.22
CA ARG A 32 6.98 12.52 -13.03
C ARG A 32 5.87 13.57 -13.05
N ASN A 33 4.61 13.15 -13.14
CA ASN A 33 3.47 14.06 -13.16
C ASN A 33 2.36 13.53 -12.25
N VAL A 34 2.33 14.03 -11.00
CA VAL A 34 1.32 13.67 -10.00
C VAL A 34 -0.06 14.30 -10.25
N GLN A 35 -0.20 15.14 -11.29
CA GLN A 35 -1.48 15.72 -11.71
C GLN A 35 -2.19 14.87 -12.77
N LEU A 36 -1.61 13.75 -13.21
CA LEU A 36 -2.36 12.81 -14.06
C LEU A 36 -3.56 12.27 -13.28
N GLY A 37 -4.68 12.08 -13.97
CA GLY A 37 -5.98 11.78 -13.35
C GLY A 37 -5.93 10.61 -12.36
N SER A 38 -5.24 9.53 -12.72
CA SER A 38 -5.09 8.36 -11.85
C SER A 38 -4.43 8.69 -10.50
N TYR A 39 -3.37 9.49 -10.48
CA TYR A 39 -2.71 9.90 -9.24
C TYR A 39 -3.55 10.91 -8.44
N VAL A 40 -4.30 11.78 -9.12
CA VAL A 40 -5.24 12.70 -8.46
C VAL A 40 -6.33 11.90 -7.74
N GLU A 41 -6.86 10.86 -8.37
CA GLU A 41 -7.84 9.96 -7.74
C GLU A 41 -7.28 9.22 -6.52
N ILE A 42 -6.02 8.79 -6.56
CA ILE A 42 -5.35 8.18 -5.40
C ILE A 42 -5.22 9.20 -4.25
N GLY A 43 -4.88 10.45 -4.58
CA GLY A 43 -4.81 11.54 -3.59
C GLY A 43 -6.17 11.86 -2.97
N ARG A 44 -7.24 11.91 -3.76
CA ARG A 44 -8.61 12.11 -3.26
C ARG A 44 -9.05 10.96 -2.37
N PHE A 45 -8.82 9.72 -2.81
CA PHE A 45 -9.09 8.53 -2.03
C PHE A 45 -8.42 8.61 -0.65
N ALA A 46 -7.15 9.01 -0.58
CA ALA A 46 -6.43 9.14 0.69
C ALA A 46 -7.09 10.13 1.65
N ILE A 47 -7.52 11.29 1.14
CA ILE A 47 -8.21 12.31 1.95
C ILE A 47 -9.59 11.83 2.42
N GLU A 48 -10.36 11.22 1.52
CA GLU A 48 -11.68 10.69 1.85
C GLU A 48 -11.61 9.60 2.93
N GLU A 49 -10.67 8.67 2.79
CA GLU A 49 -10.49 7.58 3.74
C GLU A 49 -9.94 8.08 5.08
N HIS A 50 -9.01 9.05 5.09
CA HIS A 50 -8.54 9.68 6.33
C HIS A 50 -9.67 10.41 7.05
N ASN A 51 -10.45 11.24 6.35
CA ASN A 51 -11.58 11.96 6.94
C ASN A 51 -12.61 10.99 7.53
N LYS A 52 -12.89 9.87 6.85
CA LYS A 52 -13.77 8.81 7.36
C LYS A 52 -13.24 8.16 8.64
N GLN A 53 -11.95 7.89 8.72
CA GLN A 53 -11.32 7.20 9.86
C GLN A 53 -11.12 8.14 11.07
N SER A 54 -10.68 9.37 10.84
CA SER A 54 -10.32 10.34 11.88
C SER A 54 -11.48 11.27 12.29
N LYS A 55 -12.54 11.33 11.47
CA LYS A 55 -13.63 12.32 11.57
C LYS A 55 -13.17 13.76 11.36
N GLU A 56 -12.01 13.96 10.73
CA GLU A 56 -11.56 15.27 10.25
C GLU A 56 -12.31 15.69 8.97
N ILE A 57 -12.18 16.98 8.62
CA ILE A 57 -12.73 17.55 7.39
C ILE A 57 -11.59 18.28 6.67
N LEU A 58 -10.78 17.50 5.95
CA LEU A 58 -9.75 18.02 5.06
C LEU A 58 -10.28 18.06 3.62
N ALA A 59 -10.13 19.20 2.96
CA ALA A 59 -10.36 19.34 1.53
C ALA A 59 -9.08 19.03 0.76
N PHE A 60 -9.19 18.17 -0.27
CA PHE A 60 -8.11 17.91 -1.22
C PHE A 60 -7.86 19.16 -2.09
N VAL A 61 -6.62 19.67 -2.10
CA VAL A 61 -6.23 20.77 -3.00
C VAL A 61 -5.52 20.22 -4.24
N LYS A 62 -4.40 19.52 -4.03
CA LYS A 62 -3.63 18.86 -5.10
C LYS A 62 -2.60 17.89 -4.52
N ASN A 63 -2.14 16.97 -5.35
CA ASN A 63 -0.86 16.30 -5.10
C ASN A 63 0.27 17.30 -5.36
N VAL A 64 1.29 17.33 -4.50
CA VAL A 64 2.48 18.19 -4.67
C VAL A 64 3.60 17.42 -5.36
N ARG A 65 3.87 16.21 -4.87
CA ARG A 65 4.85 15.27 -5.41
C ARG A 65 4.54 13.87 -4.89
N GLY A 66 5.21 12.86 -5.44
CA GLY A 66 5.03 11.51 -4.99
C GLY A 66 6.03 10.53 -5.57
N LYS A 67 6.01 9.33 -5.02
CA LYS A 67 6.80 8.18 -5.46
C LYS A 67 5.92 6.94 -5.46
N GLU A 68 6.24 5.99 -6.34
CA GLU A 68 5.55 4.73 -6.48
C GLU A 68 6.51 3.55 -6.34
N GLN A 69 5.98 2.41 -5.90
CA GLN A 69 6.71 1.15 -5.74
C GLN A 69 5.82 0.00 -6.16
N TYR A 70 6.37 -0.93 -6.93
CA TYR A 70 5.72 -2.19 -7.30
C TYR A 70 6.05 -3.27 -6.28
N ASP A 71 5.06 -4.04 -5.89
CA ASP A 71 5.16 -5.20 -4.98
C ASP A 71 4.15 -6.27 -5.47
N ASN A 72 3.41 -6.93 -4.60
CA ASN A 72 2.18 -7.68 -4.93
C ASN A 72 0.98 -6.77 -5.33
N GLY A 73 1.25 -5.52 -5.70
CA GLY A 73 0.34 -4.41 -5.93
C GLY A 73 1.13 -3.13 -6.26
N LEU A 74 0.46 -1.98 -6.27
CA LEU A 74 1.09 -0.68 -6.42
C LEU A 74 0.97 0.11 -5.12
N ARG A 75 2.10 0.56 -4.56
CA ARG A 75 2.14 1.53 -3.46
C ARG A 75 2.46 2.91 -4.00
N TYR A 76 1.75 3.91 -3.47
CA TYR A 76 1.98 5.32 -3.74
C TYR A 76 2.24 6.04 -2.43
N ALA A 77 3.34 6.79 -2.33
CA ALA A 77 3.57 7.76 -1.27
C ALA A 77 3.44 9.16 -1.87
N LEU A 78 2.33 9.84 -1.56
CA LEU A 78 1.98 11.14 -2.10
C LEU A 78 2.11 12.21 -1.02
N ILE A 79 2.75 13.33 -1.35
CA ILE A 79 2.61 14.55 -0.58
C ILE A 79 1.41 15.31 -1.12
N ILE A 80 0.40 15.52 -0.29
CA ILE A 80 -0.89 16.10 -0.65
C ILE A 80 -1.06 17.42 0.08
N ALA A 81 -1.36 18.48 -0.68
CA ALA A 81 -1.78 19.75 -0.11
C ALA A 81 -3.27 19.69 0.21
N THR A 82 -3.63 20.13 1.41
CA THR A 82 -4.99 20.14 1.91
C THR A 82 -5.38 21.51 2.48
N ARG A 83 -6.67 21.68 2.74
CA ARG A 83 -7.21 22.82 3.48
C ARG A 83 -8.30 22.33 4.44
N ASN A 84 -8.25 22.74 5.70
CA ASN A 84 -9.31 22.40 6.66
C ASN A 84 -10.51 23.37 6.57
N SER A 85 -11.54 23.16 7.39
CA SER A 85 -12.73 24.01 7.47
C SER A 85 -12.43 25.47 7.80
N ASP A 86 -11.37 25.74 8.55
CA ASP A 86 -10.95 27.08 8.96
C ASP A 86 -10.09 27.78 7.87
N GLY A 87 -9.89 27.12 6.73
CA GLY A 87 -9.10 27.65 5.61
C GLY A 87 -7.59 27.45 5.76
N VAL A 88 -7.13 26.82 6.84
CA VAL A 88 -5.71 26.55 7.12
C VAL A 88 -5.20 25.51 6.13
N ALA A 89 -4.12 25.87 5.41
CA ALA A 89 -3.46 24.98 4.48
C ALA A 89 -2.37 24.17 5.18
N LYS A 90 -2.34 22.86 4.90
CA LYS A 90 -1.36 21.91 5.43
C LYS A 90 -0.94 20.92 4.34
N ASN A 91 0.19 20.25 4.54
CA ASN A 91 0.61 19.16 3.67
C ASN A 91 0.66 17.86 4.48
N TYR A 92 0.33 16.76 3.80
CA TYR A 92 0.34 15.43 4.40
C TYR A 92 1.07 14.46 3.49
N GLU A 93 1.84 13.54 4.06
CA GLU A 93 2.27 12.32 3.39
C GLU A 93 1.20 11.25 3.57
N ALA A 94 0.67 10.76 2.45
CA ALA A 94 -0.26 9.64 2.40
C ALA A 94 0.38 8.46 1.68
N VAL A 95 0.33 7.28 2.30
CA VAL A 95 0.73 6.02 1.67
C VAL A 95 -0.52 5.20 1.36
N VAL A 96 -0.74 4.92 0.08
CA VAL A 96 -1.88 4.16 -0.43
C VAL A 96 -1.39 2.92 -1.17
N PHE A 97 -1.98 1.77 -0.85
CA PHE A 97 -1.75 0.51 -1.56
C PHE A 97 -2.96 0.15 -2.42
N GLU A 98 -2.74 -0.11 -3.70
CA GLU A 98 -3.74 -0.52 -4.69
C GLU A 98 -3.49 -1.96 -5.15
N ARG A 99 -4.49 -2.83 -4.99
CA ARG A 99 -4.42 -4.24 -5.40
C ARG A 99 -4.74 -4.39 -6.90
N HIS A 100 -3.87 -5.07 -7.65
CA HIS A 100 -3.97 -5.22 -9.10
C HIS A 100 -5.29 -5.80 -9.64
N VAL A 101 -5.91 -6.76 -8.93
CA VAL A 101 -7.05 -7.53 -9.47
C VAL A 101 -8.40 -6.88 -9.18
N MET A 102 -8.51 -6.10 -8.09
CA MET A 102 -9.80 -5.59 -7.60
C MET A 102 -9.90 -4.06 -7.64
N GLN A 103 -8.80 -3.34 -7.94
CA GLN A 103 -8.70 -1.87 -7.78
C GLN A 103 -9.05 -1.37 -6.37
N ASP A 104 -9.11 -2.28 -5.39
CA ASP A 104 -9.27 -1.93 -4.00
C ASP A 104 -8.04 -1.16 -3.54
N ARG A 105 -8.30 -0.02 -2.90
CA ARG A 105 -7.27 0.82 -2.29
C ARG A 105 -7.36 0.72 -0.77
N VAL A 106 -6.20 0.78 -0.13
CA VAL A 106 -6.07 0.83 1.33
C VAL A 106 -5.17 2.02 1.67
N LEU A 107 -5.63 2.88 2.57
CA LEU A 107 -4.81 3.91 3.18
C LEU A 107 -3.93 3.25 4.26
N GLU A 108 -2.64 3.08 3.97
CA GLU A 108 -1.69 2.46 4.90
C GLU A 108 -1.18 3.46 5.95
N SER A 109 -0.99 4.73 5.56
CA SER A 109 -0.67 5.79 6.52
C SER A 109 -1.02 7.19 6.01
N PHE A 110 -1.24 8.12 6.94
CA PHE A 110 -1.52 9.52 6.68
C PHE A 110 -0.89 10.37 7.79
N LYS A 111 0.06 11.25 7.44
CA LYS A 111 0.86 12.03 8.41
C LYS A 111 1.06 13.45 7.95
N GLU A 112 0.86 14.42 8.85
CA GLU A 112 1.22 15.82 8.61
C GLU A 112 2.74 15.97 8.44
N ILE A 113 3.19 16.86 7.55
CA ILE A 113 4.62 17.13 7.29
C ILE A 113 5.01 18.59 7.55
#